data_AF-A0A3C0NBE7-F1
#
_entry.id   AF-A0A3C0NBE7-F1
#
_cell.length_a   1.000
_cell.length_b   1.000
_cell.length_c   1.000
_cell.angle_alpha   90.00
_cell.angle_beta   90.00
_cell.angle_gamma   90.00
#
_symmetry.space_group_name_H-M   'P 1'
#
loop_
_entity.id
_entity.type
_entity.pdbx_description
1 polymer ?
#
loop_
_entity_poly.entity_id
_entity_poly.type
_entity_poly.pdbx_seq_one_letter_code
_entity_poly.pdbx_strand_id
1 'polypeptide(L)'
;MNNFKSILDTCKKKNITIKIFFSPVHASQLEAIYTAGLWSDFEEWKRQVIAMTPAWDFSDYSSITTEPINNDMENFVDSVHYDEQIGNLILNRLYNYHKERVPSSFGLLITPNNIESHLAKIRAERQNWLKNNQATVQFVQDIKKQITSK
;
A
#
# COMPACT_ATOMS: atom_id res chain seq x y z
N MET A 1 4.75 7.11 16.53
CA MET A 1 5.78 6.10 16.22
C MET A 1 6.37 5.35 17.43
N ASN A 2 6.32 5.87 18.67
CA ASN A 2 6.92 5.21 19.84
C ASN A 2 6.39 3.79 20.12
N ASN A 3 5.09 3.55 19.97
CA ASN A 3 4.50 2.22 20.17
C ASN A 3 5.04 1.19 19.17
N PHE A 4 5.17 1.57 17.90
CA PHE A 4 5.73 0.70 16.87
C PHE A 4 7.18 0.32 17.20
N LYS A 5 8.01 1.31 17.56
CA LYS A 5 9.38 1.06 18.01
C LYS A 5 9.42 0.12 19.23
N SER A 6 8.54 0.31 20.20
CA SER A 6 8.44 -0.56 21.39
C SER A 6 8.11 -2.01 21.02
N ILE A 7 7.27 -2.24 20.01
CA ILE A 7 6.97 -3.59 19.50
C ILE A 7 8.23 -4.21 18.89
N LEU A 8 8.94 -3.49 18.01
CA LEU A 8 10.18 -3.97 17.39
C LEU A 8 11.25 -4.30 18.44
N ASP A 9 11.45 -3.42 19.42
CA ASP A 9 12.41 -3.61 20.50
C ASP A 9 12.06 -4.83 21.37
N THR A 10 10.76 -5.05 21.62
CA THR A 10 10.28 -6.21 22.39
C THR A 10 10.52 -7.50 21.63
N CYS A 11 10.18 -7.55 20.33
CA CYS A 11 10.43 -8.70 19.48
C CYS A 11 11.92 -9.04 19.43
N LYS A 12 12.79 -8.03 19.25
CA LYS A 12 14.24 -8.21 19.25
C LYS A 12 14.75 -8.76 20.58
N LYS A 13 14.33 -8.19 21.72
CA LYS A 13 14.72 -8.66 23.07
C LYS A 13 14.28 -10.10 23.35
N LYS A 14 13.13 -10.50 22.81
CA LYS A 14 12.55 -11.85 23.00
C LYS A 14 12.94 -12.85 21.90
N ASN A 15 13.84 -12.48 20.99
CA ASN A 15 14.23 -13.30 19.84
C ASN A 15 13.03 -13.77 18.98
N ILE A 16 12.06 -12.87 18.77
CA ILE A 16 10.89 -13.09 17.91
C ILE A 16 11.17 -12.46 16.55
N THR A 17 11.15 -13.29 15.50
CA THR A 17 11.21 -12.80 14.12
C THR A 17 9.89 -12.14 13.74
N ILE A 18 9.95 -10.87 13.32
CA ILE A 18 8.78 -10.12 12.83
C ILE A 18 8.96 -9.81 11.34
N LYS A 19 7.86 -9.90 10.58
CA LYS A 19 7.79 -9.47 9.18
C LYS A 19 6.83 -8.28 9.11
N ILE A 20 7.35 -7.11 8.79
CA ILE A 20 6.56 -5.90 8.64
C ILE A 20 6.16 -5.75 7.18
N PHE A 21 4.92 -5.31 6.95
CA PHE A 21 4.47 -4.92 5.63
C PHE A 21 3.47 -3.77 5.69
N PHE A 22 3.42 -2.98 4.61
CA PHE A 22 2.32 -2.07 4.33
C PHE A 22 1.26 -2.86 3.57
N SER A 23 0.06 -2.95 4.13
CA SER A 23 -1.07 -3.63 3.52
C SER A 23 -1.36 -3.06 2.12
N PRO A 24 -1.80 -3.90 1.16
CA PRO A 24 -2.33 -3.37 -0.08
C PRO A 24 -3.57 -2.54 0.23
N VAL A 25 -3.73 -1.46 -0.51
CA VAL A 25 -4.93 -0.63 -0.53
C VAL A 25 -5.34 -0.48 -1.98
N HIS A 26 -6.64 -0.32 -2.21
CA HIS A 26 -7.12 -0.03 -3.56
C HIS A 26 -6.57 1.34 -4.00
N ALA A 27 -6.28 1.52 -5.30
CA ALA A 27 -5.68 2.75 -5.84
C ALA A 27 -6.52 4.01 -5.56
N SER A 28 -7.84 3.86 -5.39
CA SER A 28 -8.72 4.94 -4.95
C SER A 28 -8.38 5.46 -3.55
N GLN A 29 -7.87 4.62 -2.64
CA GLN A 29 -7.42 5.05 -1.32
C GLN A 29 -6.18 5.94 -1.40
N LEU A 30 -5.20 5.56 -2.24
CA LEU A 30 -4.02 6.40 -2.48
C LEU A 30 -4.42 7.73 -3.13
N GLU A 31 -5.37 7.69 -4.07
CA GLU A 31 -5.89 8.90 -4.68
C GLU A 31 -6.63 9.80 -3.68
N ALA A 32 -7.33 9.21 -2.70
CA ALA A 32 -7.98 9.95 -1.63
C ALA A 32 -6.95 10.65 -0.73
N ILE A 33 -5.87 9.97 -0.35
CA ILE A 33 -4.74 10.56 0.41
C ILE A 33 -4.13 11.73 -0.37
N TYR A 34 -3.89 11.55 -1.68
CA TYR A 34 -3.40 12.62 -2.56
C TYR A 34 -4.34 13.81 -2.63
N THR A 35 -5.62 13.54 -2.87
CA THR A 35 -6.66 14.55 -3.04
C THR A 35 -6.91 15.30 -1.72
N ALA A 36 -6.67 14.67 -0.58
CA ALA A 36 -6.70 15.29 0.75
C ALA A 36 -5.47 16.16 1.07
N GLY A 37 -4.43 16.15 0.22
CA GLY A 37 -3.19 16.88 0.47
C GLY A 37 -2.25 16.20 1.46
N LEU A 38 -2.49 14.93 1.79
CA LEU A 38 -1.76 14.17 2.81
C LEU A 38 -0.63 13.30 2.24
N TRP A 39 -0.32 13.43 0.94
CA TRP A 39 0.65 12.55 0.30
C TRP A 39 2.06 12.68 0.88
N SER A 40 2.50 13.91 1.16
CA SER A 40 3.82 14.14 1.78
C SER A 40 3.91 13.48 3.16
N ASP A 41 2.84 13.53 3.95
CA ASP A 41 2.78 12.88 5.25
C ASP A 41 2.77 11.35 5.13
N PHE A 42 2.09 10.81 4.12
CA PHE A 42 2.08 9.38 3.83
C PHE A 42 3.47 8.86 3.45
N GLU A 43 4.19 9.58 2.59
CA GLU A 43 5.57 9.23 2.25
C GLU A 43 6.51 9.33 3.45
N GLU A 44 6.36 10.39 4.25
CA GLU A 44 7.17 10.59 5.46
C GLU A 44 6.90 9.50 6.49
N TRP A 45 5.64 9.10 6.68
CA TRP A 45 5.29 7.96 7.52
C TRP A 45 5.98 6.67 7.06
N LYS A 46 5.99 6.39 5.74
CA LYS A 46 6.75 5.24 5.19
C LYS A 46 8.25 5.37 5.48
N ARG A 47 8.85 6.54 5.28
CA ARG A 47 10.28 6.78 5.61
C ARG A 47 10.57 6.50 7.08
N GLN A 48 9.71 6.97 7.99
CA GLN A 48 9.87 6.74 9.44
C GLN A 48 9.80 5.26 9.82
N VAL A 49 8.91 4.48 9.19
CA VAL A 49 8.84 3.04 9.39
C VAL A 49 10.12 2.36 8.86
N ILE A 50 10.51 2.68 7.62
CA ILE A 50 11.67 2.05 6.95
C ILE A 50 13.01 2.38 7.62
N ALA A 51 13.13 3.57 8.22
CA ALA A 51 14.28 3.94 9.03
C ALA A 51 14.44 3.06 10.28
N MET A 52 13.35 2.46 10.78
CA MET A 52 13.39 1.57 11.96
C MET A 52 13.57 0.10 11.57
N THR A 53 13.01 -0.33 10.44
CA THR A 53 13.08 -1.73 9.97
C THR A 53 12.72 -1.82 8.49
N PRO A 54 13.33 -2.74 7.72
CA PRO A 54 12.82 -3.11 6.41
C PRO A 54 11.36 -3.58 6.49
N ALA A 55 10.59 -3.28 5.45
CA ALA A 55 9.19 -3.71 5.34
C ALA A 55 8.85 -4.05 3.89
N TRP A 56 7.94 -5.00 3.71
CA TRP A 56 7.36 -5.26 2.39
C TRP A 56 6.29 -4.22 2.08
N ASP A 57 6.28 -3.72 0.86
CA ASP A 57 5.25 -2.78 0.42
C ASP A 57 4.34 -3.45 -0.61
N PHE A 58 3.08 -3.62 -0.24
CA PHE A 58 2.03 -4.13 -1.12
C PHE A 58 1.05 -3.03 -1.56
N SER A 59 1.27 -1.79 -1.11
CA SER A 59 0.36 -0.66 -1.36
C SER A 59 0.55 0.02 -2.72
N ASP A 60 1.54 -0.40 -3.51
CA ASP A 60 1.85 0.23 -4.80
C ASP A 60 0.77 0.00 -5.87
N TYR A 61 0.89 0.68 -7.01
CA TYR A 61 0.04 0.45 -8.17
C TYR A 61 0.45 -0.84 -8.88
N SER A 62 -0.39 -1.87 -8.77
CA SER A 62 -0.22 -3.19 -9.37
C SER A 62 -1.54 -3.67 -9.95
N SER A 63 -1.54 -4.74 -10.75
CA SER A 63 -2.78 -5.34 -11.27
C SER A 63 -3.78 -5.77 -10.19
N ILE A 64 -3.33 -5.94 -8.94
CA ILE A 64 -4.19 -6.28 -7.79
C ILE A 64 -4.84 -5.03 -7.20
N THR A 65 -4.04 -3.99 -6.97
CA THR A 65 -4.46 -2.76 -6.28
C THR A 65 -5.18 -1.77 -7.20
N THR A 66 -5.12 -1.99 -8.53
CA THR A 66 -5.77 -1.15 -9.54
C THR A 66 -6.93 -1.86 -10.25
N GLU A 67 -7.58 -2.82 -9.60
CA GLU A 67 -8.77 -3.44 -10.19
C GLU A 67 -9.86 -2.37 -10.46
N PRO A 68 -10.69 -2.51 -11.51
CA PRO A 68 -11.75 -1.54 -11.75
C PRO A 68 -12.81 -1.58 -10.64
N ILE A 69 -13.27 -0.42 -10.18
CA ILE A 69 -14.39 -0.35 -9.24
C ILE A 69 -15.69 -0.68 -9.99
N ASN A 70 -16.31 -1.80 -9.63
CA ASN A 70 -17.61 -2.25 -10.12
C ASN A 70 -18.26 -3.20 -9.08
N ASN A 71 -19.38 -3.82 -9.43
CA ASN A 71 -20.10 -4.71 -8.50
C ASN A 71 -19.46 -6.10 -8.34
N ASP A 72 -18.49 -6.44 -9.19
CA ASP A 72 -17.84 -7.76 -9.30
C ASP A 72 -16.33 -7.63 -9.02
N MET A 73 -15.95 -6.83 -8.02
CA MET A 73 -14.55 -6.73 -7.56
C MET A 73 -14.12 -8.03 -6.88
N GLU A 74 -12.91 -8.49 -7.17
CA GLU A 74 -12.38 -9.78 -6.68
C GLU A 74 -11.29 -9.60 -5.63
N ASN A 75 -10.57 -8.47 -5.65
CA ASN A 75 -9.40 -8.28 -4.80
C ASN A 75 -9.73 -7.52 -3.52
N PHE A 76 -10.74 -6.65 -3.54
CA PHE A 76 -11.10 -5.76 -2.44
C PHE A 76 -12.58 -5.80 -2.08
N VAL A 77 -12.84 -5.85 -0.77
CA VAL A 77 -14.18 -5.68 -0.18
C VAL A 77 -14.51 -4.19 -0.01
N ASP A 78 -13.50 -3.39 0.34
CA ASP A 78 -13.53 -1.93 0.31
C ASP A 78 -12.14 -1.37 0.00
N SER A 79 -11.94 -0.05 0.06
CA SER A 79 -10.69 0.57 -0.36
C SER A 79 -9.44 0.18 0.46
N VAL A 80 -9.60 -0.46 1.63
CA VAL A 80 -8.51 -0.84 2.53
C VAL A 80 -8.56 -2.31 2.99
N HIS A 81 -9.69 -3.00 2.83
CA HIS A 81 -9.85 -4.41 3.14
C HIS A 81 -9.87 -5.25 1.87
N TYR A 82 -8.89 -6.15 1.77
CA TYR A 82 -8.72 -7.08 0.65
C TYR A 82 -9.28 -8.46 0.96
N ASP A 83 -9.63 -9.20 -0.09
CA ASP A 83 -10.14 -10.57 0.00
C ASP A 83 -9.06 -11.57 0.47
N GLU A 84 -9.50 -12.72 0.98
CA GLU A 84 -8.63 -13.82 1.43
C GLU A 84 -7.59 -14.21 0.36
N GLN A 85 -7.98 -14.21 -0.93
CA GLN A 85 -7.05 -14.56 -2.00
C GLN A 85 -5.82 -13.65 -2.05
N ILE A 86 -5.99 -12.36 -1.75
CA ILE A 86 -4.89 -11.38 -1.70
C ILE A 86 -4.06 -11.58 -0.44
N GLY A 87 -4.70 -11.90 0.69
CA GLY A 87 -4.01 -12.31 1.91
C GLY A 87 -3.08 -13.51 1.67
N ASN A 88 -3.54 -14.51 0.92
CA ASN A 88 -2.75 -15.68 0.54
C ASN A 88 -1.52 -15.28 -0.32
N LEU A 89 -1.66 -14.35 -1.26
CA LEU A 89 -0.53 -13.84 -2.05
C LEU A 89 0.51 -13.11 -1.19
N ILE A 90 0.08 -12.34 -0.20
CA ILE A 90 0.98 -11.68 0.77
C ILE A 90 1.76 -12.73 1.56
N LEU A 91 1.08 -13.75 2.11
CA LEU A 91 1.73 -14.82 2.88
C LEU A 91 2.72 -15.60 2.02
N ASN A 92 2.33 -15.96 0.79
CA ASN A 92 3.20 -16.60 -0.19
C ASN A 92 4.48 -15.80 -0.44
N ARG A 93 4.37 -14.47 -0.61
CA ARG A 93 5.52 -13.57 -0.77
C ARG A 93 6.40 -13.54 0.47
N LEU A 94 5.80 -13.34 1.64
CA LEU A 94 6.51 -13.14 2.92
C LEU A 94 7.30 -14.38 3.36
N TYR A 95 6.76 -15.57 3.06
CA TYR A 95 7.33 -16.86 3.47
C TYR A 95 8.01 -17.63 2.33
N ASN A 96 8.09 -17.04 1.12
CA ASN A 96 8.62 -17.71 -0.07
C ASN A 96 7.93 -19.06 -0.33
N TYR A 97 6.62 -19.10 -0.12
CA TYR A 97 5.75 -20.26 -0.32
C TYR A 97 4.93 -20.04 -1.60
N HIS A 98 4.83 -21.05 -2.47
CA HIS A 98 4.17 -20.93 -3.80
C HIS A 98 4.49 -19.62 -4.54
N LYS A 99 5.77 -19.23 -4.55
CA LYS A 99 6.22 -17.92 -5.06
C LYS A 99 5.84 -17.68 -6.51
N GLU A 100 5.77 -18.74 -7.31
CA GLU A 100 5.33 -18.72 -8.71
C GLU A 100 3.89 -18.23 -8.89
N ARG A 101 3.06 -18.30 -7.85
CA ARG A 101 1.68 -17.78 -7.85
C ARG A 101 1.59 -16.30 -7.54
N VAL A 102 2.67 -15.69 -7.03
CA VAL A 102 2.67 -14.26 -6.67
C VAL A 102 3.15 -13.44 -7.85
N PRO A 103 2.35 -12.49 -8.38
CA PRO A 103 2.80 -11.59 -9.44
C PRO A 103 4.10 -10.90 -9.04
N SER A 104 5.09 -10.85 -9.93
CA SER A 104 6.43 -10.31 -9.63
C SER A 104 6.39 -8.87 -9.13
N SER A 105 5.41 -8.08 -9.60
CA SER A 105 5.15 -6.70 -9.21
C SER A 105 4.42 -6.53 -7.87
N PHE A 106 3.91 -7.60 -7.26
CA PHE A 106 3.14 -7.54 -6.01
C PHE A 106 4.02 -7.85 -4.79
N GLY A 107 4.30 -6.81 -4.00
CA GLY A 107 5.15 -6.88 -2.81
C GLY A 107 6.62 -6.65 -3.13
N LEU A 108 7.15 -5.49 -2.77
CA LEU A 108 8.59 -5.18 -2.85
C LEU A 108 9.18 -5.02 -1.45
N LEU A 109 10.34 -5.61 -1.18
CA LEU A 109 11.05 -5.37 0.07
C LEU A 109 11.73 -4.00 0.04
N ILE A 110 11.29 -3.12 0.93
CA ILE A 110 11.80 -1.76 1.06
C ILE A 110 12.76 -1.67 2.24
N THR A 111 13.84 -0.95 2.01
CA THR A 111 14.97 -0.74 2.92
C THR A 111 15.37 0.74 2.85
N PRO A 112 16.19 1.23 3.80
CA PRO A 112 16.73 2.58 3.72
C PRO A 112 17.44 2.89 2.39
N ASN A 113 17.97 1.88 1.69
CA ASN A 113 18.73 2.05 0.45
C ASN A 113 17.85 2.27 -0.79
N ASN A 114 16.57 1.87 -0.77
CA ASN A 114 15.70 1.92 -1.95
C ASN A 114 14.37 2.68 -1.73
N ILE A 115 14.10 3.21 -0.52
CA ILE A 115 12.85 3.91 -0.24
C ILE A 115 12.61 5.10 -1.19
N GLU A 116 13.62 5.92 -1.47
CA GLU A 116 13.39 7.11 -2.31
C GLU A 116 13.11 6.75 -3.78
N SER A 117 13.81 5.76 -4.33
CA SER A 117 13.53 5.28 -5.68
C SER A 117 12.17 4.59 -5.76
N HIS A 118 11.77 3.90 -4.68
CA HIS A 118 10.45 3.30 -4.54
C HIS A 118 9.33 4.34 -4.54
N LEU A 119 9.44 5.38 -3.70
CA LEU A 119 8.46 6.46 -3.66
C LEU A 119 8.37 7.21 -4.99
N ALA A 120 9.51 7.45 -5.66
CA ALA A 120 9.52 8.02 -7.00
C ALA A 120 8.79 7.16 -8.03
N LYS A 121 8.97 5.84 -7.97
CA LYS A 121 8.23 4.87 -8.80
C LYS A 121 6.72 4.97 -8.56
N ILE A 122 6.26 4.96 -7.31
CA ILE A 122 4.82 5.08 -6.98
C ILE A 122 4.24 6.37 -7.57
N ARG A 123 4.94 7.50 -7.45
CA ARG A 123 4.49 8.78 -8.03
C ARG A 123 4.34 8.70 -9.54
N ALA A 124 5.28 8.07 -10.23
CA ALA A 124 5.22 7.87 -11.68
C ALA A 124 4.10 6.91 -12.09
N GLU A 125 3.91 5.82 -11.35
CA GLU A 125 2.82 4.86 -11.56
C GLU A 125 1.46 5.51 -11.37
N ARG A 126 1.30 6.37 -10.36
CA ARG A 126 0.09 7.19 -10.21
C ARG A 126 -0.19 8.01 -11.45
N GLN A 127 0.80 8.73 -12.00
CA GLN A 127 0.58 9.55 -13.20
C GLN A 127 0.09 8.73 -14.39
N ASN A 128 0.53 7.48 -14.52
CA ASN A 128 0.03 6.57 -15.54
C ASN A 128 -1.38 6.06 -15.21
N TRP A 129 -1.64 5.70 -13.95
CA TRP A 129 -2.95 5.25 -13.50
C TRP A 129 -4.03 6.33 -13.71
N LEU A 130 -3.73 7.60 -13.40
CA LEU A 130 -4.64 8.73 -13.59
C LEU A 130 -5.16 8.82 -15.03
N LYS A 131 -4.28 8.67 -16.03
CA LYS A 131 -4.65 8.77 -17.46
C LYS A 131 -5.74 7.77 -17.86
N ASN A 132 -5.75 6.60 -17.24
CA ASN A 132 -6.61 5.48 -17.62
C ASN A 132 -7.81 5.28 -16.67
N ASN A 133 -7.89 6.01 -15.55
CA ASN A 133 -8.86 5.76 -14.48
C ASN A 133 -9.67 7.02 -14.10
N GLN A 134 -10.00 7.85 -15.09
CA GLN A 134 -10.67 9.15 -14.88
C GLN A 134 -11.99 9.04 -14.09
N ALA A 135 -12.78 7.98 -14.30
CA ALA A 135 -14.02 7.77 -13.56
C ALA A 135 -13.78 7.61 -12.04
N THR A 136 -12.80 6.78 -11.66
CA THR A 136 -12.41 6.59 -10.25
C THR A 136 -11.84 7.86 -9.63
N VAL A 137 -11.03 8.61 -10.39
CA VAL A 137 -10.49 9.90 -9.94
C VAL A 137 -11.62 10.89 -9.66
N GLN A 138 -12.59 10.99 -10.58
CA GLN A 138 -13.76 11.87 -10.41
C GLN A 138 -14.59 11.47 -9.19
N PHE A 139 -14.82 10.17 -9.01
CA PHE A 139 -15.52 9.63 -7.83
C PHE A 139 -14.86 10.06 -6.51
N VAL A 140 -13.53 9.94 -6.39
CA VAL A 140 -12.79 10.38 -5.19
C VAL A 140 -12.90 11.89 -4.98
N GLN A 141 -12.81 12.68 -6.05
CA GLN A 141 -12.93 14.14 -5.96
C GLN A 141 -14.33 14.58 -5.49
N ASP A 142 -15.38 13.90 -5.94
CA ASP A 142 -16.75 14.23 -5.56
C ASP A 142 -17.05 13.88 -4.10
N ILE A 143 -16.48 12.78 -3.58
CA ILE A 143 -16.52 12.48 -2.13
C ILE A 143 -15.89 13.63 -1.33
N LYS A 144 -14.72 14.13 -1.73
CA LYS A 144 -14.07 15.25 -1.03
C LYS A 144 -14.98 16.48 -0.97
N LYS A 145 -15.60 16.87 -2.10
CA LYS A 145 -16.52 18.02 -2.15
C LYS A 145 -17.70 17.87 -1.20
N GLN A 146 -18.28 16.67 -1.12
CA GLN A 146 -19.42 16.39 -0.23
C GLN A 146 -19.04 16.53 1.25
N ILE A 147 -17.82 16.15 1.62
CA ILE A 147 -17.31 16.27 2.99
C ILE A 147 -17.01 17.72 3.34
N THR A 148 -16.41 18.50 2.42
CA THR A 148 -16.02 19.90 2.68
C THR A 148 -17.17 20.90 2.56
N SER A 149 -18.32 20.49 2.02
CA SER A 149 -19.51 21.35 1.89
C SER A 149 -20.46 21.25 3.09
N LYS A 150 -20.08 20.47 4.11
CA LYS A 150 -20.75 20.39 5.42
C LYS A 150 -19.94 21.18 6.45
#